data_AF-A0A2V5S822-F1
#
_entry.id   AF-A0A2V5S822-F1
#
_cell.length_a   1.000
_cell.length_b   1.000
_cell.length_c   1.000
_cell.angle_alpha   90.00
_cell.angle_beta   90.00
_cell.angle_gamma   90.00
#
_symmetry.space_group_name_H-M   'P 1'
#
loop_
_entity.id
_entity.type
_entity.pdbx_description
1 polymer ?
#
loop_
_entity_poly.entity_id
_entity_poly.type
_entity_poly.pdbx_seq_one_letter_code
_entity_poly.pdbx_strand_id
1 'polypeptide(L)'
;EIRIGTTFHDRIVALLNDDDTEVGRVHLGVVHVFKLAQAKVDKREAMITNLEFLTQDELLSRRDSLETWSQLCVEELKRLLV
;
A
#
# COMPACT_ATOMS: atom_id res chain seq x y z
N GLU A 1 4.87 7.64 8.13
CA GLU A 1 4.68 6.50 9.04
C GLU A 1 3.28 6.50 9.68
N ILE A 2 2.72 5.31 9.97
CA ILE A 2 1.42 5.09 10.63
C ILE A 2 1.56 4.26 11.92
N ARG A 3 0.57 4.33 12.82
CA ARG A 3 0.44 3.52 14.02
C ARG A 3 -0.76 2.59 13.87
N ILE A 4 -0.56 1.29 14.08
CA ILE A 4 -1.64 0.30 14.11
C ILE A 4 -2.01 0.00 15.57
N GLY A 5 -3.21 0.40 15.99
CA GLY A 5 -3.73 0.27 17.36
C GLY A 5 -4.59 -0.97 17.60
N THR A 6 -4.37 -2.03 16.83
CA THR A 6 -5.08 -3.31 16.91
C THR A 6 -4.14 -4.48 16.63
N THR A 7 -4.59 -5.70 16.87
CA THR A 7 -3.86 -6.89 16.40
C THR A 7 -3.92 -6.97 14.87
N PHE A 8 -2.83 -7.43 14.27
CA PHE A 8 -2.73 -7.60 12.83
C PHE A 8 -1.93 -8.86 12.49
N HIS A 9 -2.13 -9.35 11.28
CA HIS A 9 -1.29 -10.35 10.65
C HIS A 9 -0.54 -9.71 9.47
N ASP A 10 0.77 -9.87 9.46
CA ASP A 10 1.69 -9.44 8.40
C ASP A 10 1.99 -10.63 7.49
N ARG A 11 2.07 -10.38 6.19
CA ARG A 11 2.56 -11.36 5.21
C ARG A 11 3.27 -10.65 4.07
N ILE A 12 4.45 -11.15 3.72
CA ILE A 12 5.13 -10.80 2.46
C ILE A 12 4.42 -11.51 1.31
N VAL A 13 3.96 -10.76 0.33
CA VAL A 13 3.15 -11.28 -0.79
C VAL A 13 3.81 -11.17 -2.15
N ALA A 14 4.79 -10.26 -2.31
CA ALA A 14 5.51 -10.07 -3.56
C ALA A 14 6.82 -9.32 -3.35
N LEU A 15 7.68 -9.40 -4.37
CA LEU A 15 8.75 -8.45 -4.61
C LEU A 15 8.32 -7.51 -5.74
N LEU A 16 8.64 -6.24 -5.63
CA LEU A 16 8.36 -5.21 -6.63
C LEU A 16 9.68 -4.72 -7.20
N ASN A 17 9.91 -5.00 -8.48
CA ASN A 17 11.02 -4.50 -9.25
C ASN A 17 10.46 -3.73 -10.44
N ASP A 18 10.60 -2.40 -10.40
CA ASP A 18 10.07 -1.48 -11.40
C ASP A 18 11.21 -0.64 -11.96
N ASP A 19 11.52 -0.85 -13.24
CA ASP A 19 12.60 -0.15 -13.94
C ASP A 19 12.09 1.07 -14.74
N ASP A 20 10.83 1.45 -14.62
CA ASP A 20 10.24 2.51 -15.47
C ASP A 20 10.70 3.92 -15.07
N THR A 21 11.21 4.11 -13.86
CA THR A 21 11.74 5.39 -13.36
C THR A 21 13.19 5.28 -12.91
N GLU A 22 13.95 6.39 -12.93
CA GLU A 22 15.34 6.40 -12.43
C GLU A 22 15.43 5.94 -10.97
N VAL A 23 14.45 6.31 -10.15
CA VAL A 23 14.36 5.89 -8.75
C VAL A 23 14.02 4.40 -8.67
N GLY A 24 13.06 3.91 -9.45
CA GLY A 24 12.67 2.50 -9.46
C GLY A 24 13.85 1.56 -9.78
N ARG A 25 14.67 1.91 -10.77
CA ARG A 25 15.85 1.14 -11.22
C ARG A 25 16.90 0.86 -10.14
N VAL A 26 16.87 1.58 -9.03
CA VAL A 26 17.84 1.42 -7.93
C VAL A 26 17.19 0.90 -6.64
N HIS A 27 15.89 0.57 -6.65
CA HIS A 27 15.18 0.06 -5.49
C HIS A 27 14.49 -1.27 -5.78
N LEU A 28 14.63 -2.22 -4.85
CA LEU A 28 13.83 -3.44 -4.81
C LEU A 28 12.83 -3.33 -3.66
N GLY A 29 11.54 -3.34 -3.98
CA GLY A 29 10.46 -3.29 -3.01
C GLY A 29 10.07 -4.66 -2.50
N VAL A 30 9.68 -4.75 -1.23
CA VAL A 30 9.01 -5.93 -0.65
C VAL A 30 7.59 -5.52 -0.31
N VAL A 31 6.60 -6.21 -0.86
CA VAL A 31 5.18 -5.88 -0.66
C VAL A 31 4.66 -6.71 0.51
N HIS A 32 4.16 -6.01 1.52
CA HIS A 32 3.51 -6.61 2.69
C HIS A 32 2.01 -6.33 2.68
N VAL A 33 1.22 -7.32 3.09
CA VAL A 33 -0.21 -7.16 3.36
C VAL A 33 -0.44 -7.27 4.87
N PHE A 34 -1.05 -6.24 5.44
CA PHE A 34 -1.44 -6.19 6.84
C PHE A 34 -2.94 -6.43 6.96
N LYS A 35 -3.34 -7.55 7.57
CA LYS A 35 -4.75 -7.84 7.90
C LYS A 35 -5.02 -7.46 9.34
N LEU A 36 -5.80 -6.41 9.56
CA LEU A 36 -6.11 -5.86 10.88
C LEU A 36 -7.41 -6.44 11.44
N ALA A 37 -7.47 -6.63 12.76
CA ALA A 37 -8.71 -7.05 13.43
C ALA A 37 -9.75 -5.92 13.50
N GLN A 38 -9.32 -4.66 13.54
CA GLN A 38 -10.16 -3.45 13.58
C GLN A 38 -9.50 -2.32 12.78
N ALA A 39 -10.29 -1.39 12.23
CA ALA A 39 -9.79 -0.21 11.50
C ALA A 39 -9.20 0.87 12.43
N LYS A 40 -8.27 0.50 13.32
CA LYS A 40 -7.60 1.39 14.27
C LYS A 40 -6.22 1.75 13.78
N VAL A 41 -6.13 2.70 12.86
CA VAL A 41 -4.87 3.22 12.32
C VAL A 41 -4.82 4.73 12.50
N ASP A 42 -3.71 5.23 13.02
CA ASP A 42 -3.46 6.67 13.22
C ASP A 42 -2.21 7.10 12.46
N LYS A 43 -2.16 8.38 12.04
CA LYS A 43 -0.93 8.97 11.49
C LYS A 43 0.12 9.19 12.58
N ARG A 44 1.40 9.00 12.24
CA ARG A 44 2.54 9.37 13.10
C ARG A 44 3.33 10.58 12.59
N GLU A 45 2.98 11.08 11.41
CA GLU A 45 3.63 12.21 10.77
C GLU A 45 2.63 13.31 10.44
N ALA A 46 3.05 14.57 10.63
CA ALA A 46 2.21 15.73 10.35
C ALA A 46 1.85 15.87 8.85
N MET A 47 2.74 15.42 7.96
CA MET A 47 2.57 15.47 6.51
C MET A 47 1.45 14.55 5.99
N ILE A 48 1.05 13.53 6.77
CA ILE A 48 -0.11 12.71 6.44
C ILE A 48 -1.36 13.53 6.79
N THR A 49 -1.97 14.13 5.77
CA THR A 49 -3.13 15.00 5.93
C THR A 49 -4.43 14.23 6.03
N ASN A 50 -4.58 13.18 5.22
CA ASN A 50 -5.75 12.31 5.19
C ASN A 50 -5.34 10.84 5.35
N LEU A 51 -6.08 10.10 6.19
CA LEU A 51 -5.88 8.67 6.44
C LEU A 51 -7.24 7.99 6.42
N GLU A 52 -7.43 7.07 5.49
CA GLU A 52 -8.74 6.48 5.19
C GLU A 52 -8.59 5.03 4.73
N PHE A 53 -9.54 4.18 5.11
CA PHE A 53 -9.71 2.86 4.52
C PHE A 53 -10.67 2.96 3.34
N LEU A 54 -10.18 2.57 2.16
CA LEU A 54 -10.93 2.61 0.93
C LEU A 54 -11.26 1.20 0.46
N THR A 55 -12.37 1.08 -0.26
CA THR A 55 -12.71 -0.11 -1.01
C THR A 55 -11.77 -0.28 -2.21
N GLN A 56 -11.74 -1.49 -2.78
CA GLN A 56 -10.96 -1.78 -3.98
C GLN A 56 -11.35 -0.86 -5.15
N ASP A 57 -12.64 -0.63 -5.36
CA ASP A 57 -13.12 0.20 -6.47
C ASP A 57 -12.74 1.67 -6.28
N GLU A 58 -12.78 2.17 -5.05
CA GLU A 58 -12.32 3.52 -4.72
C GLU A 58 -10.81 3.68 -4.96
N LEU A 59 -10.00 2.70 -4.59
CA LEU A 59 -8.56 2.71 -4.89
C LEU A 59 -8.29 2.72 -6.39
N LEU A 60 -8.96 1.85 -7.14
CA LEU A 60 -8.83 1.79 -8.60
C LEU A 60 -9.26 3.10 -9.27
N SER A 61 -10.31 3.74 -8.78
CA SER A 61 -10.77 5.04 -9.29
C SER A 61 -9.75 6.17 -9.10
N ARG A 62 -8.84 6.03 -8.12
CA ARG A 62 -7.78 6.99 -7.79
C ARG A 62 -6.42 6.61 -8.38
N ARG A 63 -6.34 5.51 -9.15
CA ARG A 63 -5.08 4.95 -9.69
C ARG A 63 -4.17 6.00 -10.32
N ASP A 64 -4.70 6.86 -11.18
CA ASP A 64 -3.88 7.86 -11.89
C ASP A 64 -3.35 8.99 -10.99
N SER A 65 -3.84 9.13 -9.77
CA SER A 65 -3.32 10.08 -8.77
C SER A 65 -2.20 9.49 -7.90
N LEU A 66 -1.94 8.19 -8.01
CA LEU A 66 -0.94 7.48 -7.22
C LEU A 66 0.43 7.49 -7.93
N GLU A 67 1.50 7.33 -7.16
CA GLU A 67 2.84 7.05 -7.69
C GLU A 67 2.94 5.63 -8.26
N THR A 68 3.93 5.38 -9.12
CA THR A 68 4.05 4.15 -9.94
C THR A 68 3.97 2.87 -9.12
N TRP A 69 4.69 2.75 -8.01
CA TRP A 69 4.66 1.53 -7.18
C TRP A 69 3.29 1.28 -6.54
N SER A 70 2.58 2.35 -6.17
CA SER A 70 1.22 2.25 -5.63
C SER A 70 0.23 1.86 -6.72
N GLN A 71 0.41 2.35 -7.95
CA GLN A 71 -0.39 1.93 -9.12
C GLN A 71 -0.26 0.43 -9.37
N LEU A 72 0.99 -0.08 -9.45
CA LEU A 72 1.27 -1.51 -9.64
C LEU A 72 0.62 -2.38 -8.55
N CYS A 73 0.68 -1.96 -7.29
CA CYS A 73 0.06 -2.69 -6.19
C CYS A 73 -1.48 -2.69 -6.28
N VAL A 74 -2.10 -1.58 -6.67
CA VAL A 74 -3.57 -1.46 -6.78
C VAL A 74 -4.11 -2.26 -7.98
N GLU A 75 -3.40 -2.26 -9.11
CA GLU A 75 -3.74 -3.06 -10.29
C GLU A 75 -3.71 -4.57 -9.98
N GLU A 76 -2.70 -5.01 -9.21
CA GLU A 76 -2.52 -6.40 -8.82
C GLU A 76 -3.22 -6.79 -7.50
N LEU A 77 -4.05 -5.90 -6.93
CA LEU A 77 -4.58 -6.06 -5.56
C LEU A 77 -5.32 -7.39 -5.36
N LYS A 78 -6.06 -7.86 -6.37
CA LYS A 78 -6.75 -9.16 -6.29
C LYS A 78 -5.76 -10.31 -6.12
N ARG A 79 -4.64 -10.30 -6.85
CA ARG A 79 -3.60 -11.33 -6.76
C ARG A 79 -2.85 -11.26 -5.43
N LEU A 80 -2.57 -10.06 -4.93
CA LEU A 80 -1.84 -9.83 -3.68
C LEU A 80 -2.63 -10.25 -2.43
N LEU A 81 -3.97 -10.25 -2.50
CA LEU A 81 -4.84 -10.60 -1.38
C LEU A 81 -5.21 -12.09 -1.28
N VAL A 82 -4.80 -12.92 -2.25
CA VAL A 82 -4.94 -14.40 -2.18
C VAL A 82 -3.88 -14.99 -1.27
#